data_AF-A0A4R4R920-F1
#
_entry.id   AF-A0A4R4R920-F1
#
_cell.length_a   1.000
_cell.length_b   1.000
_cell.length_c   1.000
_cell.angle_alpha   90.00
_cell.angle_beta   90.00
_cell.angle_gamma   90.00
#
_symmetry.space_group_name_H-M   'P 1'
#
loop_
_entity.id
_entity.type
_entity.pdbx_description
1 polymer ?
#
loop_
_entity_poly.entity_id
_entity_poly.type
_entity_poly.pdbx_seq_one_letter_code
_entity_poly.pdbx_strand_id
1 'polypeptide(L)'
;MSEDLAAVIAEQLRRSGQTSTVYHSSDERDRLRTAGRQAGRRLDRPVRTFDTAARHPRCDADQCGAVLIALTDWGTNPLERQLAETRANKAIDHALDGP
;
A
#
# COMPACT_ATOMS: atom_id res chain seq x y z
N MET A 1 19.36 2.06 -14.97
CA MET A 1 19.43 1.77 -13.52
C MET A 1 18.08 1.19 -13.13
N SER A 2 17.99 -0.10 -12.78
CA SER A 2 16.74 -0.66 -12.27
C SER A 2 16.49 -0.02 -10.92
N GLU A 3 15.46 0.81 -10.82
CA GLU A 3 15.02 1.38 -9.55
C GLU A 3 14.80 0.23 -8.56
N ASP A 4 15.33 0.36 -7.35
CA ASP A 4 15.17 -0.64 -6.31
C ASP A 4 13.70 -0.68 -5.91
N LEU A 5 12.96 -1.65 -6.45
CA LEU A 5 11.52 -1.79 -6.28
C LEU A 5 11.09 -1.76 -4.80
N ALA A 6 11.91 -2.32 -3.90
CA ALA A 6 11.62 -2.30 -2.48
C ALA A 6 11.78 -0.88 -1.87
N ALA A 7 12.59 0.01 -2.45
CA ALA A 7 12.74 1.39 -2.01
C ALA A 7 11.53 2.23 -2.45
N VAL A 8 11.06 2.02 -3.68
CA VAL A 8 9.83 2.64 -4.20
C VAL A 8 8.62 2.23 -3.35
N ILE A 9 8.47 0.93 -3.07
CA ILE A 9 7.39 0.43 -2.21
C ILE A 9 7.52 0.97 -0.79
N ALA A 10 8.73 1.03 -0.21
CA ALA A 10 8.93 1.59 1.13
C ALA A 10 8.49 3.06 1.21
N GLU A 11 8.79 3.87 0.20
CA GLU A 11 8.37 5.26 0.15
C GLU A 11 6.84 5.40 0.05
N GLN A 12 6.19 4.55 -0.75
CA GLN A 12 4.72 4.51 -0.82
C GLN A 12 4.12 4.10 0.54
N LEU A 13 4.63 3.03 1.16
CA LEU A 13 4.17 2.56 2.47
C LEU A 13 4.34 3.63 3.56
N ARG A 14 5.43 4.41 3.55
CA ARG A 14 5.61 5.54 4.48
C ARG A 14 4.52 6.60 4.34
N ARG A 15 4.04 6.86 3.13
CA ARG A 15 3.08 7.94 2.85
C ARG A 15 1.63 7.53 3.10
N SER A 16 1.27 6.31 2.71
CA SER A 16 -0.13 5.88 2.65
C SER A 16 -0.45 4.62 3.46
N GLY A 17 0.54 3.97 4.07
CA GLY A 17 0.35 2.73 4.81
C GLY A 17 0.15 1.49 3.95
N GLN A 18 -0.22 1.67 2.69
CA GLN A 18 -0.46 0.59 1.74
C GLN A 18 -0.19 1.03 0.30
N THR A 19 0.09 0.06 -0.56
CA THR A 19 0.17 0.23 -2.01
C THR A 19 -0.33 -1.02 -2.72
N SER A 20 -0.82 -0.87 -3.95
CA SER A 20 -1.28 -1.97 -4.79
C SER A 20 -0.56 -1.92 -6.13
N THR A 21 -0.10 -3.07 -6.63
CA THR A 21 0.61 -3.16 -7.91
C THR A 21 0.11 -4.35 -8.71
N VAL A 22 -0.14 -4.12 -9.99
CA VAL A 22 -0.60 -5.14 -10.94
C VAL A 22 0.57 -6.06 -11.31
N TYR A 23 0.27 -7.34 -11.49
CA TYR A 23 1.18 -8.33 -12.05
C TYR A 23 0.49 -9.11 -13.17
N HIS A 24 1.31 -9.63 -14.08
CA HIS A 24 0.87 -10.39 -15.26
C HIS A 24 1.38 -11.82 -15.27
N SER A 25 2.16 -12.22 -14.27
CA SER A 25 2.64 -13.59 -14.07
C SER A 25 2.84 -13.90 -12.58
N SER A 26 2.89 -15.20 -12.25
CA SER A 26 3.23 -15.66 -10.90
C SER A 26 4.62 -15.19 -10.45
N ASP A 27 5.58 -15.15 -11.37
CA ASP A 27 6.95 -14.71 -11.09
C ASP A 27 6.98 -13.23 -10.71
N GLU A 28 6.23 -12.40 -11.44
CA GLU A 28 6.09 -10.98 -11.14
C GLU A 28 5.38 -10.76 -9.79
N ARG A 29 4.32 -11.53 -9.52
CA ARG A 29 3.63 -11.53 -8.22
C ARG A 29 4.60 -11.81 -7.06
N ASP A 30 5.42 -12.85 -7.20
CA ASP A 30 6.31 -13.28 -6.13
C ASP A 30 7.48 -12.31 -5.94
N ARG A 31 7.94 -11.65 -7.02
CA ARG A 31 8.88 -10.52 -6.95
C ARG A 31 8.28 -9.33 -6.19
N LEU A 32 7.06 -8.93 -6.51
CA LEU A 32 6.35 -7.84 -5.81
C LEU A 32 6.17 -8.14 -4.32
N ARG A 33 5.77 -9.37 -3.98
CA ARG A 33 5.65 -9.81 -2.58
C ARG A 33 6.98 -9.76 -1.85
N THR A 34 8.04 -10.21 -2.49
CA THR A 34 9.40 -10.18 -1.91
C THR A 34 9.87 -8.75 -1.70
N ALA A 35 9.67 -7.87 -2.68
CA ALA A 35 9.99 -6.46 -2.56
C ALA A 35 9.18 -5.77 -1.45
N GLY A 36 7.90 -6.10 -1.30
CA GLY A 36 7.06 -5.60 -0.19
C GLY A 36 7.58 -6.02 1.19
N ARG A 37 8.04 -7.27 1.36
CA ARG A 37 8.65 -7.72 2.62
C ARG A 37 9.99 -7.03 2.88
N GLN A 38 10.79 -6.83 1.84
CA GLN A 38 12.05 -6.06 1.95
C GLN A 38 11.80 -4.60 2.31
N ALA A 39 10.76 -3.99 1.74
CA ALA A 39 10.31 -2.64 2.10
C ALA A 39 9.95 -2.56 3.59
N GLY A 40 9.18 -3.52 4.11
CA GLY A 40 8.87 -3.61 5.54
C GLY A 40 10.12 -3.66 6.42
N ARG A 41 11.11 -4.49 6.06
CA ARG A 41 12.40 -4.56 6.77
C ARG A 41 13.16 -3.23 6.74
N ARG A 42 13.14 -2.50 5.62
CA ARG A 42 13.76 -1.16 5.51
C ARG A 42 13.08 -0.10 6.35
N LEU A 43 11.78 -0.27 6.58
CA LEU A 43 11.00 0.60 7.44
C LEU A 43 11.05 0.19 8.91
N ASP A 44 11.64 -0.96 9.22
CA ASP A 44 11.54 -1.64 10.51
C ASP A 44 10.09 -1.82 10.97
N ARG A 45 9.20 -2.18 10.03
CA ARG A 45 7.76 -2.31 10.28
C ARG A 45 7.15 -3.56 9.66
N PRO A 46 6.14 -4.15 10.32
CA PRO A 46 5.50 -5.38 9.85
C PRO A 46 4.61 -5.13 8.63
N VAL A 47 4.88 -5.84 7.53
CA VAL A 47 4.13 -5.78 6.27
C VAL A 47 3.41 -7.10 6.00
N ARG A 48 2.18 -7.02 5.49
CA ARG A 48 1.45 -8.14 4.88
C ARG A 48 1.21 -7.89 3.40
N THR A 49 1.16 -8.99 2.64
CA THR A 49 0.90 -8.98 1.20
C THR A 49 -0.32 -9.85 0.90
N PHE A 50 -1.25 -9.34 0.12
CA PHE A 50 -2.49 -10.02 -0.25
C PHE A 50 -2.63 -10.04 -1.77
N ASP A 51 -3.13 -11.13 -2.33
CA ASP A 51 -3.65 -11.08 -3.71
C ASP A 51 -5.04 -10.48 -3.63
N THR A 52 -5.28 -9.46 -4.45
CA THR A 52 -6.61 -8.91 -4.62
C THR A 52 -7.32 -9.70 -5.73
N ALA A 53 -8.61 -10.01 -5.52
CA ALA A 53 -9.43 -10.72 -6.50
C ALA A 53 -9.75 -9.88 -7.75
N ALA A 54 -9.21 -8.67 -7.87
CA ALA A 54 -9.37 -7.83 -9.03
C ALA A 54 -8.61 -8.46 -10.22
N ARG A 55 -9.33 -9.28 -11.00
CA ARG A 55 -8.88 -9.69 -12.34
C ARG A 55 -8.58 -8.44 -13.14
N HIS A 56 -7.38 -8.37 -13.70
CA HIS A 56 -7.00 -7.25 -14.56
C HIS A 56 -7.96 -7.21 -15.76
N PRO A 57 -8.73 -6.12 -16.01
CA PRO A 57 -9.84 -6.12 -16.97
C PRO A 57 -9.46 -6.43 -18.42
N ARG A 58 -8.16 -6.43 -18.73
CA ARG A 58 -7.59 -6.65 -20.07
C ARG A 58 -6.74 -7.93 -20.16
N CYS A 59 -6.69 -8.75 -19.12
CA CYS A 59 -5.93 -10.00 -19.12
C CYS A 59 -6.91 -11.18 -19.05
N ASP A 60 -6.86 -12.04 -20.07
CA ASP A 60 -7.69 -13.25 -20.15
C ASP A 60 -7.06 -14.44 -19.40
N ALA A 61 -5.81 -14.28 -18.93
CA ALA A 61 -5.09 -15.30 -18.19
C ALA A 61 -5.44 -15.25 -16.70
N ASP A 62 -5.73 -16.42 -16.11
CA ASP A 62 -5.91 -16.64 -14.67
C ASP A 62 -4.69 -16.25 -13.80
N GLN A 63 -3.61 -15.77 -14.42
CA GLN A 63 -2.33 -15.42 -13.80
C GLN A 63 -2.11 -13.92 -13.66
N CYS A 64 -3.06 -13.07 -14.07
CA CYS A 64 -2.97 -11.61 -13.91
C CYS A 64 -3.85 -11.15 -12.74
N GLY A 65 -3.33 -10.23 -11.92
CA GLY A 65 -4.05 -9.68 -10.78
C GLY A 65 -3.30 -8.49 -10.18
N ALA A 66 -3.61 -8.14 -8.93
CA ALA A 66 -2.84 -7.14 -8.19
C ALA A 66 -2.48 -7.63 -6.79
N VAL A 67 -1.25 -7.33 -6.36
CA VAL A 67 -0.80 -7.54 -4.98
C VAL A 67 -1.02 -6.25 -4.20
N LEU A 68 -1.79 -6.33 -3.12
CA LEU A 68 -1.85 -5.31 -2.09
C LEU A 68 -0.73 -5.56 -1.08
N ILE A 69 0.05 -4.53 -0.78
CA ILE A 69 1.14 -4.53 0.20
C ILE A 69 0.77 -3.49 1.25
N ALA A 70 0.63 -3.90 2.51
CA ALA A 70 0.15 -3.03 3.57
C ALA A 70 0.93 -3.20 4.88
N LEU A 71 1.17 -2.08 5.56
CA LEU A 71 1.69 -2.04 6.91
C LEU A 71 0.60 -2.50 7.89
N THR A 72 0.89 -3.54 8.65
CA THR A 72 -0.08 -4.15 9.56
C THR A 72 -0.36 -3.33 10.81
N ASP A 73 0.57 -2.43 11.14
CA ASP A 73 0.54 -1.54 12.30
C ASP A 73 0.09 -0.11 11.93
N TRP A 74 -0.36 0.13 10.68
CA TRP A 74 -0.67 1.48 10.22
C TRP A 74 -1.76 2.16 11.05
N GLY A 75 -2.88 1.47 11.30
CA GLY A 75 -3.98 2.00 12.12
C GLY A 75 -3.70 1.99 13.63
N THR A 76 -2.63 1.32 14.07
CA THR A 76 -2.20 1.26 15.47
C THR A 76 -1.14 2.31 15.80
N ASN A 77 -0.61 3.02 14.80
CA ASN A 77 0.34 4.11 15.01
C ASN A 77 -0.36 5.31 15.67
N PRO A 78 0.04 5.70 16.89
CA PRO A 78 -0.60 6.80 17.63
C PRO A 78 -0.60 8.12 16.86
N LEU A 79 0.46 8.38 16.08
CA LEU A 79 0.67 9.63 15.36
C LEU A 79 -0.23 9.71 14.11
N GLU A 80 -0.43 8.57 13.42
CA GLU A 80 -1.38 8.47 12.30
C GLU A 80 -2.84 8.55 12.79
N ARG A 81 -3.15 7.97 13.96
CA ARG A 81 -4.47 8.14 14.59
C ARG A 81 -4.77 9.61 14.85
N GLN A 82 -3.80 10.33 15.39
CA GLN A 82 -3.93 11.76 15.70
C GLN A 82 -4.03 12.62 14.42
N LEU A 83 -3.30 12.25 13.35
CA LEU A 83 -3.42 12.89 12.04
C LEU A 83 -4.77 12.62 11.37
N ALA A 84 -5.27 11.38 11.47
CA ALA A 84 -6.59 11.00 10.97
C ALA A 84 -7.70 11.77 11.68
N GLU A 85 -7.64 11.86 13.02
CA GLU A 85 -8.54 12.70 13.83
C GLU A 85 -8.46 14.16 13.39
N THR A 86 -7.26 14.71 13.21
CA THR A 86 -7.08 16.10 12.78
C THR A 86 -7.65 16.36 11.38
N ARG A 87 -7.46 15.43 10.44
CA ARG A 87 -8.02 15.53 9.08
C ARG A 87 -9.54 15.43 9.09
N ALA A 88 -10.10 14.53 9.90
CA ALA A 88 -11.54 14.38 10.07
C ALA A 88 -12.16 15.66 10.66
N ASN A 89 -11.55 16.22 11.71
CA ASN A 89 -12.00 17.46 12.33
C ASN A 89 -11.95 18.62 11.33
N LYS A 90 -10.84 18.80 10.59
CA LYS A 90 -10.75 19.83 9.55
C LYS A 90 -11.78 19.67 8.43
N ALA A 91 -12.12 18.43 8.06
CA ALA A 91 -13.15 18.17 7.06
C ALA A 91 -14.55 18.53 7.57
N ILE A 92 -14.82 18.30 8.86
CA ILE A 92 -16.05 18.74 9.53
C ILE A 92 -16.10 20.27 9.61
N ASP A 93 -15.02 20.90 10.06
CA ASP A 93 -14.91 22.36 10.13
C ASP A 93 -15.20 22.98 8.76
N HIS A 94 -14.58 22.47 7.70
CA HIS A 94 -14.80 22.96 6.34
C HIS A 94 -16.22 22.69 5.80
N ALA A 95 -16.92 21.68 6.31
CA ALA A 95 -18.31 21.39 5.94
C ALA A 95 -19.32 22.24 6.74
N LEU A 96 -18.95 22.64 7.97
CA LEU A 96 -19.73 23.54 8.83
C LEU A 96 -19.51 25.01 8.46
N ASP A 97 -18.29 25.36 8.03
CA ASP A 97 -17.90 26.66 7.48
C ASP A 97 -18.26 26.78 5.99
N GLY A 98 -19.33 26.12 5.53
CA GLY A 98 -19.82 26.25 4.16
C GLY A 98 -19.99 27.72 3.72
N PRO A 99 -19.91 28.00 2.41
CA PRO A 99 -19.82 29.36 1.85
C PRO A 99 -20.90 30.35 2.31
#